data_AF-A0A820B0C2-F1
#
_entry.id   AF-A0A820B0C2-F1
#
_cell.length_a   1.000
_cell.length_b   1.000
_cell.length_c   1.000
_cell.angle_alpha   90.00
_cell.angle_beta   90.00
_cell.angle_gamma   90.00
#
_symmetry.space_group_name_H-M   'P 1'
#
loop_
_entity.id
_entity.type
_entity.pdbx_description
1 polymer ?
#
loop_
_entity_poly.entity_id
_entity_poly.type
_entity_poly.pdbx_seq_one_letter_code
_entity_poly.pdbx_strand_id
1 'polypeptide(L)'
;MSHIVETPIIPPPTILTGEIRLYAGEQPPELPWIICDGTPISRIVYQRLFGIIGTRYGTGDDVTTFNLPDFRGRQPIGVDTLQIRVNHATQRDLSGGKTTHTLTVEQLPAHKH
;
A
#
# COMPACT_ATOMS: atom_id res chain seq x y z
N MET A 1 -4.29 -21.09 -45.41
CA MET A 1 -3.82 -19.74 -45.06
C MET A 1 -4.38 -19.45 -43.67
N SER A 2 -3.50 -19.08 -42.72
CA SER A 2 -3.75 -18.71 -41.30
C SER A 2 -4.53 -19.75 -40.46
N HIS A 3 -3.91 -20.77 -39.87
CA HIS A 3 -3.16 -20.71 -38.60
C HIS A 3 -3.84 -19.82 -37.56
N ILE A 4 -4.76 -20.44 -36.80
CA ILE A 4 -5.20 -19.96 -35.50
C ILE A 4 -4.01 -20.15 -34.55
N VAL A 5 -3.42 -19.04 -34.12
CA VAL A 5 -2.48 -19.03 -32.99
C VAL A 5 -3.32 -18.79 -31.75
N GLU A 6 -3.76 -19.85 -31.08
CA GLU A 6 -4.24 -19.72 -29.71
C GLU A 6 -3.03 -19.31 -28.86
N THR A 7 -2.99 -18.03 -28.51
CA THR A 7 -2.07 -17.48 -27.51
C THR A 7 -2.22 -18.27 -26.21
N PRO A 8 -1.12 -18.50 -25.45
CA PRO A 8 -1.18 -19.28 -24.22
C PRO A 8 -2.28 -18.74 -23.33
N ILE A 9 -3.26 -19.60 -23.03
CA ILE A 9 -4.39 -19.38 -22.11
C ILE A 9 -3.88 -19.22 -20.68
N ILE A 10 -3.06 -18.22 -20.42
CA ILE A 10 -2.82 -17.76 -19.06
C ILE A 10 -4.09 -16.96 -18.72
N PRO A 11 -4.93 -17.42 -17.79
CA PRO A 11 -6.06 -16.61 -17.36
C PRO A 11 -5.51 -15.26 -16.90
N PRO A 12 -6.14 -14.14 -17.30
CA PRO A 12 -5.69 -12.83 -16.86
C PRO A 12 -5.58 -12.86 -15.33
N PRO A 13 -4.46 -12.38 -14.75
CA PRO A 13 -4.27 -12.44 -13.32
C PRO A 13 -5.47 -11.77 -12.64
N THR A 14 -6.08 -12.46 -11.69
CA THR A 14 -7.19 -11.89 -10.92
C THR A 14 -6.63 -10.74 -10.08
N ILE A 15 -6.89 -9.51 -10.50
CA ILE A 15 -6.50 -8.32 -9.76
C ILE A 15 -7.59 -8.03 -8.73
N LEU A 16 -7.21 -7.98 -7.45
CA LEU A 16 -8.12 -7.63 -6.38
C LEU A 16 -8.10 -6.12 -6.15
N THR A 17 -9.27 -5.50 -6.06
CA THR A 17 -9.35 -4.09 -5.66
C THR A 17 -8.83 -3.94 -4.22
N GLY A 18 -7.97 -2.95 -3.99
CA GLY A 18 -7.31 -2.75 -2.69
C GLY A 18 -6.03 -3.57 -2.49
N GLU A 19 -5.61 -4.34 -3.50
CA GLU A 19 -4.29 -4.97 -3.50
C GLU A 19 -3.17 -3.94 -3.59
N ILE A 20 -2.09 -4.16 -2.84
CA ILE A 20 -0.87 -3.34 -2.88
C ILE A 20 0.24 -4.21 -3.48
N ARG A 21 0.88 -3.73 -4.55
CA ARG A 21 2.03 -4.39 -5.18
C ARG A 21 3.20 -3.42 -5.28
N LEU A 22 4.41 -3.96 -5.11
CA LEU A 22 5.62 -3.24 -5.48
C LEU A 22 5.69 -3.19 -7.01
N TYR A 23 5.99 -2.01 -7.53
CA TYR A 23 6.06 -1.75 -8.96
C TYR A 23 7.43 -1.17 -9.28
N ALA A 24 8.12 -1.76 -10.26
CA ALA A 24 9.49 -1.42 -10.62
C ALA A 24 9.60 -0.50 -11.85
N GLY A 25 8.49 -0.16 -12.49
CA GLY A 25 8.48 0.76 -13.63
C GLY A 25 8.57 2.22 -13.20
N GLU A 26 9.10 3.06 -14.07
CA GLU A 26 9.31 4.49 -13.81
C GLU A 26 8.02 5.32 -13.99
N GLN A 27 7.18 4.93 -14.93
CA GLN A 27 5.91 5.60 -15.20
C GLN A 27 4.79 4.98 -14.36
N PRO A 28 3.76 5.74 -13.97
CA PRO A 28 2.61 5.18 -13.29
C PRO A 28 2.04 4.00 -14.08
N PRO A 29 1.71 2.88 -13.41
CA PRO A 29 1.15 1.73 -14.09
C PRO A 29 -0.18 2.10 -14.75
N GLU A 30 -0.47 1.47 -15.89
CA GLU A 30 -1.77 1.63 -16.54
C GLU A 30 -2.91 1.16 -15.62
N LEU A 31 -4.12 1.62 -15.92
CA LEU A 31 -5.32 1.12 -15.23
C LEU A 31 -5.32 -0.43 -15.26
N PRO A 32 -5.68 -1.08 -14.14
CA PRO A 32 -6.43 -0.55 -13.00
C PRO A 32 -5.59 -0.09 -11.79
N TRP A 33 -4.30 0.21 -11.97
CA TRP A 33 -3.40 0.54 -10.86
C TRP A 33 -3.27 2.05 -10.63
N ILE A 34 -2.99 2.43 -9.38
CA ILE A 34 -2.73 3.82 -8.96
C ILE A 34 -1.59 3.79 -7.95
N ILE A 35 -0.71 4.79 -7.99
CA ILE A 35 0.40 4.91 -7.06
C ILE A 35 -0.11 5.26 -5.66
N CYS A 36 0.48 4.63 -4.64
CA CYS A 36 0.22 4.95 -3.23
C CYS A 36 1.08 6.13 -2.77
N ASP A 37 0.68 7.35 -3.13
CA ASP A 37 1.37 8.61 -2.82
C ASP A 37 0.58 9.58 -1.90
N GLY A 38 -0.55 9.12 -1.34
CA GLY A 38 -1.40 9.94 -0.48
C GLY A 38 -2.38 10.87 -1.21
N THR A 39 -2.40 10.87 -2.55
CA THR A 39 -3.26 11.77 -3.32
C THR A 39 -4.75 11.50 -3.05
N PRO A 40 -5.59 12.55 -2.91
CA PRO A 40 -7.04 12.40 -2.84
C PRO A 40 -7.61 11.98 -4.20
N ILE A 41 -8.44 10.94 -4.22
CA ILE A 41 -9.09 10.44 -5.43
C ILE A 41 -10.62 10.37 -5.27
N SER A 42 -11.34 10.42 -6.39
CA SER A 42 -12.81 10.46 -6.39
C SER A 42 -13.45 9.18 -5.83
N ARG A 43 -14.36 9.33 -4.86
CA ARG A 43 -15.25 8.27 -4.36
C ARG A 43 -16.17 7.71 -5.45
N ILE A 44 -16.58 8.54 -6.42
CA ILE A 44 -17.49 8.14 -7.51
C ILE A 44 -16.77 7.30 -8.57
N VAL A 45 -15.61 7.74 -9.05
CA VAL A 45 -14.79 6.97 -10.01
C VAL A 45 -14.26 5.67 -9.37
N TYR A 46 -13.83 5.70 -8.11
CA TYR A 46 -13.21 4.57 -7.42
C TYR A 46 -14.08 3.97 -6.32
N GLN A 47 -15.39 3.82 -6.58
CA GLN A 47 -16.37 3.31 -5.59
C GLN A 47 -15.97 1.99 -4.95
N ARG A 48 -15.48 1.03 -5.74
CA ARG A 48 -15.08 -0.28 -5.23
C ARG A 48 -13.87 -0.19 -4.28
N LEU A 49 -12.91 0.67 -4.59
CA LEU A 49 -11.76 0.89 -3.73
C LEU A 49 -12.16 1.60 -2.45
N PHE A 50 -13.00 2.64 -2.55
CA PHE A 50 -13.55 3.35 -1.40
C PHE A 50 -14.33 2.41 -0.47
N GLY A 51 -15.11 1.48 -1.01
CA GLY A 51 -15.82 0.47 -0.21
C GLY A 51 -14.91 -0.46 0.59
N ILE A 52 -13.64 -0.61 0.21
CA ILE A 52 -12.66 -1.48 0.88
C ILE A 52 -11.84 -0.68 1.90
N ILE A 53 -11.23 0.43 1.48
CA ILE A 53 -10.30 1.19 2.33
C ILE A 53 -10.96 2.35 3.07
N GLY A 54 -12.11 2.83 2.62
CA GLY A 54 -12.80 3.97 3.20
C GLY A 54 -11.91 5.22 3.28
N THR A 55 -11.98 5.91 4.41
CA THR A 55 -11.21 7.12 4.72
C THR A 55 -10.00 6.86 5.62
N ARG A 56 -9.54 5.61 5.70
CA ARG A 56 -8.45 5.16 6.57
C ARG A 56 -7.16 5.96 6.43
N TYR A 57 -6.84 6.38 5.20
CA TYR A 57 -5.63 7.13 4.88
C TYR A 57 -5.87 8.64 4.76
N GLY A 58 -7.05 9.11 5.17
CA GLY A 58 -7.49 10.50 5.10
C GLY A 58 -8.86 10.62 4.45
N THR A 59 -9.65 11.58 4.93
CA THR A 59 -11.03 11.77 4.51
C THR A 59 -11.17 12.50 3.16
N GLY A 60 -10.07 13.03 2.61
CA GLY A 60 -10.08 13.85 1.41
C GLY A 60 -10.72 15.21 1.68
N ASP A 61 -11.74 15.55 0.89
CA ASP A 61 -12.59 16.73 0.99
C ASP A 61 -13.87 16.47 1.81
N ASP A 62 -13.93 15.35 2.56
CA ASP A 62 -15.07 14.84 3.31
C ASP A 62 -16.32 14.44 2.47
N VAL A 63 -16.43 14.93 1.24
CA VAL A 63 -17.63 14.78 0.41
C VAL A 63 -17.37 13.83 -0.76
N THR A 64 -16.48 14.20 -1.68
CA THR A 64 -16.35 13.56 -3.00
C THR A 64 -15.09 12.72 -3.17
N THR A 65 -14.11 12.83 -2.25
CA THR A 65 -12.79 12.22 -2.36
C THR A 65 -12.39 11.46 -1.10
N PHE A 66 -11.38 10.62 -1.23
CA PHE A 66 -10.72 9.93 -0.12
C PHE A 66 -9.24 9.81 -0.45
N ASN A 67 -8.39 9.75 0.58
CA ASN A 67 -6.94 9.68 0.36
C ASN A 67 -6.49 8.23 0.14
N LEU A 68 -5.50 8.07 -0.73
CA LEU A 68 -4.75 6.84 -0.88
C LEU A 68 -3.74 6.66 0.26
N PRO A 69 -3.21 5.44 0.48
CA PRO A 69 -2.01 5.26 1.29
C PRO A 69 -0.85 6.08 0.71
N ASP A 70 0.03 6.60 1.58
CA ASP A 70 1.31 7.19 1.17
C ASP A 70 2.46 6.27 1.62
N PHE A 71 3.09 5.59 0.67
CA PHE A 71 4.24 4.71 0.93
C PHE A 71 5.58 5.31 0.49
N ARG A 72 5.62 6.59 0.10
CA ARG A 72 6.88 7.23 -0.28
C ARG A 72 7.79 7.32 0.95
N GLY A 73 8.97 6.69 0.86
CA GLY A 73 9.93 6.61 1.97
C GLY A 73 9.44 5.79 3.18
N ARG A 74 8.42 4.94 2.99
CA ARG A 74 7.81 4.12 4.04
C ARG A 74 7.69 2.67 3.59
N GLN A 75 7.78 1.75 4.54
CA GLN A 75 7.54 0.32 4.29
C GLN A 75 6.21 -0.07 4.94
N PRO A 76 5.28 -0.74 4.21
CA PRO A 76 4.11 -1.33 4.83
C PRO A 76 4.55 -2.48 5.74
N ILE A 77 4.04 -2.49 6.98
CA ILE A 77 4.21 -3.58 7.94
C ILE A 77 2.85 -4.21 8.19
N GLY A 78 2.81 -5.54 8.19
CA GLY A 78 1.61 -6.29 8.51
C GLY A 78 1.13 -6.00 9.93
N VAL A 79 -0.18 -5.84 10.09
CA VAL A 79 -0.78 -5.65 11.42
C VAL A 79 -0.53 -6.89 12.26
N ASP A 80 0.01 -6.67 13.46
CA ASP A 80 0.25 -7.66 14.48
C ASP A 80 -0.60 -7.32 15.70
N THR A 81 -1.85 -7.80 15.70
CA THR A 81 -2.80 -7.56 16.79
C THR A 81 -2.37 -8.20 18.10
N LEU A 82 -1.46 -9.18 18.06
CA LEU A 82 -0.92 -9.84 19.25
C LEU A 82 0.39 -9.19 19.74
N GLN A 83 0.93 -8.22 19.01
CA GLN A 83 2.17 -7.49 19.32
C GLN A 83 3.38 -8.39 19.62
N ILE A 84 3.45 -9.57 19.00
CA ILE A 84 4.53 -10.53 19.26
C ILE A 84 5.82 -10.11 18.55
N ARG A 85 5.72 -9.38 17.43
CA ARG A 85 6.84 -9.08 16.54
C ARG A 85 7.18 -7.60 16.46
N VAL A 86 6.17 -6.73 16.40
CA VAL A 86 6.36 -5.28 16.29
C VAL A 86 5.41 -4.58 17.26
N ASN A 87 5.98 -3.92 18.28
CA ASN A 87 5.22 -3.32 19.38
C ASN A 87 4.25 -2.18 18.96
N HIS A 88 4.29 -1.73 17.70
CA HIS A 88 3.52 -0.58 17.20
C HIS A 88 2.63 -0.86 15.98
N ALA A 89 2.50 -2.12 15.53
CA ALA A 89 1.63 -2.49 14.41
C ALA A 89 0.26 -3.03 14.87
N THR A 90 -0.34 -2.43 15.91
CA THR A 90 -1.55 -2.96 16.56
C THR A 90 -2.84 -2.77 15.78
N GLN A 91 -2.85 -1.80 14.88
CA GLN A 91 -4.01 -1.43 14.08
C GLN A 91 -3.58 -1.15 12.64
N ARG A 92 -4.53 -1.28 11.72
CA ARG A 92 -4.35 -0.78 10.36
C ARG A 92 -4.17 0.73 10.41
N ASP A 93 -3.46 1.27 9.43
CA ASP A 93 -3.39 2.71 9.19
C ASP A 93 -2.59 3.51 10.23
N LEU A 94 -1.81 2.83 11.08
CA LEU A 94 -0.82 3.47 11.94
C LEU A 94 0.42 3.86 11.14
N SER A 95 0.83 5.11 11.26
CA SER A 95 2.14 5.55 10.80
C SER A 95 3.13 5.55 11.95
N GLY A 96 4.36 5.11 11.68
CA GLY A 96 5.42 5.03 12.68
C GLY A 96 6.80 5.01 12.02
N GLY A 97 7.82 4.85 12.86
CA GLY A 97 9.22 4.91 12.42
C GLY A 97 9.70 6.33 12.14
N LYS A 98 10.97 6.44 11.76
CA LYS A 98 11.63 7.70 11.41
C LYS A 98 12.49 7.48 10.18
N THR A 99 12.30 8.29 9.15
CA THR A 99 13.08 8.21 7.90
C THR A 99 14.53 8.63 8.11
N THR A 100 14.78 9.54 9.05
CA THR A 100 16.11 9.96 9.50
C THR A 100 16.21 9.80 11.01
N HIS A 101 16.90 8.75 11.46
CA HIS A 101 17.09 8.46 12.87
C HIS A 101 18.51 7.99 13.15
N THR A 102 19.25 8.75 13.93
CA THR A 102 20.55 8.34 14.46
C THR A 102 20.31 7.40 15.63
N LEU A 103 20.83 6.17 15.54
CA LEU A 103 20.73 5.20 16.63
C LEU A 103 21.50 5.68 17.85
N THR A 104 20.86 5.60 19.02
CA THR A 104 21.52 5.82 20.31
C THR A 104 21.99 4.49 20.88
N VAL A 105 22.88 4.52 21.89
CA VAL A 105 23.41 3.31 22.53
C VAL A 105 22.28 2.48 23.16
N GLU A 106 21.26 3.14 23.69
CA GLU A 106 20.07 2.50 24.27
C GLU A 106 19.22 1.72 23.25
N GLN A 107 19.43 1.97 21.96
CA GLN A 107 18.70 1.31 20.87
C GLN A 107 19.48 0.14 20.26
N LEU A 108 20.72 -0.09 20.73
CA LEU A 108 21.53 -1.23 20.32
C LEU A 108 21.29 -2.41 21.27
N PRO A 109 21.22 -3.66 20.75
CA PRO A 109 21.23 -4.83 21.60
C PRO A 109 22.47 -4.89 22.48
N ALA A 110 22.30 -5.29 23.74
CA ALA A 110 23.41 -5.57 24.63
C ALA A 110 24.30 -6.66 24.00
N HIS A 111 25.58 -6.35 23.83
CA HIS A 111 26.56 -7.27 23.28
C HIS A 111 27.86 -7.22 24.09
N LYS A 112 28.62 -8.31 24.05
CA LYS A 112 29.97 -8.43 24.65
C LYS A 112 30.94 -8.80 23.53
N HIS A 113 32.16 -8.29 23.65
CA HIS A 113 33.26 -8.61 22.75
C HIS A 113 34.11 -9.72 23.36
#